data_AF-A0A9P5VCG2-F1
#
_entry.id   AF-A0A9P5VCG2-F1
#
_cell.length_a   1.000
_cell.length_b   1.000
_cell.length_c   1.000
_cell.angle_alpha   90.00
_cell.angle_beta   90.00
_cell.angle_gamma   90.00
#
_symmetry.space_group_name_H-M   'P 1'
#
loop_
_entity.id
_entity.type
_entity.pdbx_description
1 polymer ?
#
loop_
_entity_poly.entity_id
_entity_poly.type
_entity_poly.pdbx_seq_one_letter_code
_entity_poly.pdbx_strand_id
1 'polypeptide(L)'
;MSFRFPRIFEAWSEFFFACRSSPIQLFELGLRSNSGIEALESSSGEHESESGGTDSEDKLTMPRRQDPLPRLKVLQLPRFEDDTTAADIKEILDHYTNLTTLHFQDVTSAEIQSELTKIVVASCPFLKNVSFDGCASVAGPMFPCMLMSAFQEQQVEEFGWNSAKHPVRRPETSAMFWKHSKSLRTIVIGMYCRFESELLCSVLEACEGLEELSVQRGHIGALYDFMPVAFIKLGDHSVEHKPWACTRLRHLELSFGISLLPQSLGQEPYYNRRLARDGLSNEELQYFRVFEQLYRQIGSLT
;
A
#
# COMPACT_ATOMS: atom_id res chain seq x y z
N MET A 1 -17.56 -22.56 -18.54
CA MET A 1 -18.13 -22.71 -17.19
C MET A 1 -17.84 -21.41 -16.46
N SER A 2 -18.87 -20.65 -16.09
CA SER A 2 -18.73 -19.42 -15.31
C SER A 2 -19.08 -19.78 -13.87
N PHE A 3 -18.22 -19.40 -12.92
CA PHE A 3 -18.48 -19.59 -11.51
C PHE A 3 -18.86 -18.25 -10.91
N ARG A 4 -20.01 -18.21 -10.25
CA ARG A 4 -20.43 -17.07 -9.44
C ARG A 4 -20.10 -17.40 -8.00
N PHE A 5 -19.15 -16.67 -7.43
CA PHE A 5 -18.95 -16.65 -6.00
C PHE A 5 -19.64 -15.39 -5.48
N PRO A 6 -20.44 -15.49 -4.41
CA PRO A 6 -21.09 -14.32 -3.83
C PRO A 6 -20.07 -13.36 -3.21
N ARG A 7 -18.87 -13.86 -2.88
CA ARG A 7 -17.84 -13.19 -2.09
C ARG A 7 -16.45 -13.45 -2.66
N ILE A 8 -15.63 -12.41 -2.72
CA ILE A 8 -14.25 -12.50 -3.18
C ILE A 8 -13.41 -13.35 -2.23
N PHE A 9 -13.57 -13.14 -0.93
CA PHE A 9 -12.75 -13.83 0.07
C PHE A 9 -13.04 -15.34 0.06
N GLU A 10 -14.31 -15.72 0.02
CA GLU A 10 -14.74 -17.13 -0.03
C GLU A 10 -14.20 -17.83 -1.28
N ALA A 11 -14.34 -17.20 -2.45
CA ALA A 11 -13.78 -17.70 -3.70
C ALA A 11 -12.27 -17.92 -3.59
N TRP A 12 -11.55 -16.90 -3.11
CA TRP A 12 -10.11 -16.94 -2.94
C TRP A 12 -9.69 -18.09 -2.02
N SER A 13 -10.38 -18.25 -0.88
CA SER A 13 -10.13 -19.29 0.10
C SER A 13 -10.38 -20.69 -0.48
N GLU A 14 -11.49 -20.89 -1.19
CA GLU A 14 -11.78 -22.17 -1.87
C GLU A 14 -10.71 -22.53 -2.90
N PHE A 15 -10.30 -21.60 -3.76
CA PHE A 15 -9.20 -21.85 -4.71
C PHE A 15 -7.88 -22.17 -4.00
N PHE A 16 -7.61 -21.45 -2.91
CA PHE A 16 -6.40 -21.62 -2.14
C PHE A 16 -6.31 -22.98 -1.45
N PHE A 17 -7.41 -23.47 -0.85
CA PHE A 17 -7.50 -24.80 -0.25
C PHE A 17 -7.68 -25.92 -1.29
N ALA A 18 -8.21 -25.64 -2.48
CA ALA A 18 -8.28 -26.62 -3.56
C ALA A 18 -6.92 -26.90 -4.22
N CYS A 19 -5.96 -25.99 -4.08
CA CYS A 19 -4.60 -26.19 -4.59
C CYS A 19 -3.96 -27.43 -3.92
N ARG A 20 -3.51 -28.38 -4.72
CA ARG A 20 -2.80 -29.56 -4.18
C ARG A 20 -1.52 -29.11 -3.48
N SER A 21 -1.08 -29.89 -2.49
CA SER A 21 0.22 -29.80 -1.80
C SER A 21 1.37 -30.01 -2.80
N SER A 22 1.53 -29.03 -3.67
CA SER A 22 2.42 -29.00 -4.80
C SER A 22 3.59 -28.06 -4.45
N PRO A 23 4.66 -27.98 -5.25
CA PRO A 23 5.86 -27.21 -4.91
C PRO A 23 5.65 -25.68 -5.01
N ILE A 24 4.43 -25.18 -4.82
CA ILE A 24 4.07 -23.77 -4.87
C ILE A 24 4.89 -23.00 -3.82
N GLN A 25 5.58 -21.97 -4.28
CA GLN A 25 6.31 -21.02 -3.43
C GLN A 25 5.64 -19.65 -3.38
N LEU A 26 4.83 -19.32 -4.39
CA LEU A 26 4.12 -18.06 -4.56
C LEU A 26 2.64 -18.36 -4.80
N PHE A 27 1.77 -17.79 -3.97
CA PHE A 27 0.33 -17.78 -4.22
C PHE A 27 -0.15 -16.34 -4.33
N GLU A 28 -0.41 -15.94 -5.57
CA GLU A 28 -0.95 -14.64 -5.93
C GLU A 28 -2.20 -14.86 -6.78
N LEU A 29 -3.35 -14.43 -6.25
CA LEU A 29 -4.62 -14.53 -6.96
C LEU A 29 -5.33 -13.18 -6.88
N GLY A 30 -5.29 -12.45 -7.99
CA GLY A 30 -6.04 -11.22 -8.15
C GLY A 30 -7.48 -11.51 -8.55
N LEU A 31 -8.41 -11.42 -7.60
CA LEU A 31 -9.84 -11.45 -7.88
C LEU A 31 -10.38 -10.01 -7.97
N ARG A 32 -11.20 -9.75 -8.99
CA ARG A 32 -11.87 -8.45 -9.17
C ARG A 32 -13.37 -8.62 -8.92
N SER A 33 -13.96 -7.72 -8.13
CA SER A 33 -15.41 -7.64 -8.01
C SER A 33 -15.98 -7.14 -9.34
N ASN A 34 -17.04 -7.79 -9.83
CA ASN A 34 -17.77 -7.35 -11.03
C ASN A 34 -18.78 -6.22 -10.74
N SER A 35 -18.69 -5.54 -9.60
CA SER A 35 -19.64 -4.49 -9.20
C SER A 35 -19.82 -3.34 -10.22
N GLY A 36 -18.89 -3.18 -11.18
CA GLY A 36 -19.04 -2.24 -12.29
C GLY A 36 -19.99 -2.70 -13.42
N ILE A 37 -20.29 -4.00 -13.54
CA ILE A 37 -21.14 -4.55 -14.62
C ILE A 37 -22.63 -4.45 -14.25
N GLU A 38 -22.97 -4.64 -12.98
CA GLU A 38 -24.38 -4.58 -12.51
C GLU A 38 -24.98 -3.17 -12.63
N ALA A 39 -24.15 -2.12 -12.58
CA ALA A 39 -24.57 -0.73 -12.79
C ALA A 39 -24.89 -0.42 -14.26
N LEU A 40 -24.40 -1.23 -15.22
CA LEU A 40 -24.70 -1.08 -16.65
C LEU A 40 -25.94 -1.88 -17.07
N GLU A 41 -26.18 -3.03 -16.45
CA GLU A 41 -27.34 -3.89 -16.76
C GLU A 41 -28.65 -3.38 -16.14
N SER A 42 -28.59 -2.60 -15.07
CA SER A 42 -29.77 -1.96 -14.46
C SER A 42 -30.29 -0.74 -15.25
N SER A 43 -29.68 -0.39 -16.38
CA SER A 43 -30.09 0.73 -17.26
C SER A 43 -30.85 0.31 -18.53
N SER A 44 -30.99 -0.98 -18.84
CA SER A 44 -31.67 -1.42 -20.06
C SER A 44 -33.11 -1.88 -19.80
N GLY A 45 -34.04 -0.99 -20.15
CA GLY A 45 -35.48 -1.17 -20.43
C GLY A 45 -36.19 -2.47 -20.06
N GLU A 46 -37.23 -2.28 -19.25
CA GLU A 46 -38.41 -3.11 -19.01
C GLU A 46 -38.77 -4.04 -20.19
N HIS A 47 -38.33 -5.29 -20.14
CA HIS A 47 -38.97 -6.39 -20.84
C HIS A 47 -39.33 -7.47 -19.82
N GLU A 48 -40.59 -7.44 -19.40
CA GLU A 48 -41.24 -8.48 -18.60
C GLU A 48 -41.18 -9.80 -19.36
N SER A 49 -40.23 -10.66 -19.02
CA SER A 49 -40.22 -12.05 -19.43
C SER A 49 -40.24 -12.90 -18.16
N GLU A 50 -41.46 -13.32 -17.78
CA GLU A 50 -41.70 -14.35 -16.76
C GLU A 50 -41.07 -15.67 -17.20
N SER A 51 -39.80 -15.87 -16.87
CA SER A 51 -39.13 -17.17 -17.01
C SER A 51 -38.78 -17.68 -15.61
N GLY A 52 -39.67 -18.49 -15.04
CA GLY A 52 -39.50 -19.19 -13.77
C GLY A 52 -38.47 -20.33 -13.86
N GLY A 53 -37.21 -19.98 -14.09
CA GLY A 53 -36.08 -20.89 -13.94
C GLY A 53 -35.62 -20.87 -12.48
N THR A 54 -35.97 -21.91 -11.73
CA THR A 54 -35.28 -22.22 -10.46
C THR A 54 -33.87 -22.66 -10.79
N ASP A 55 -32.96 -21.70 -10.93
CA ASP A 55 -31.52 -21.95 -11.05
C ASP A 55 -31.04 -22.63 -9.76
N SER A 56 -30.94 -23.95 -9.82
CA SER A 56 -30.23 -24.74 -8.82
C SER A 56 -28.76 -24.34 -8.89
N GLU A 57 -28.33 -23.45 -8.01
CA GLU A 57 -26.93 -23.14 -7.78
C GLU A 57 -26.20 -24.41 -7.31
N ASP A 58 -25.66 -25.17 -8.26
CA ASP A 58 -24.71 -26.25 -7.97
C ASP A 58 -23.47 -25.63 -7.31
N LYS A 59 -23.49 -25.57 -5.97
CA LYS A 59 -22.33 -25.21 -5.16
C LYS A 59 -21.24 -26.25 -5.40
N LEU A 60 -20.21 -25.89 -6.17
CA LEU A 60 -19.02 -26.72 -6.28
C LEU A 60 -18.41 -26.90 -4.90
N THR A 61 -18.50 -28.10 -4.37
CA THR A 61 -17.73 -28.53 -3.20
C THR A 61 -16.38 -29.04 -3.71
N MET A 62 -15.39 -28.15 -3.76
CA MET A 62 -14.02 -28.58 -4.02
C MET A 62 -13.47 -29.25 -2.75
N PRO A 63 -12.72 -30.37 -2.85
CA PRO A 63 -12.09 -30.97 -1.69
C PRO A 63 -11.06 -30.00 -1.11
N ARG A 64 -11.29 -29.54 0.13
CA ARG A 64 -10.38 -28.65 0.85
C ARG A 64 -9.16 -29.42 1.35
N ARG A 65 -7.95 -29.00 0.93
CA ARG A 65 -6.67 -29.47 1.45
C ARG A 65 -6.62 -29.25 2.98
N GLN A 66 -6.20 -30.28 3.71
CA GLN A 66 -5.93 -30.21 5.15
C GLN A 66 -4.43 -30.01 5.46
N ASP A 67 -3.56 -30.41 4.53
CA ASP A 67 -2.12 -30.30 4.72
C ASP A 67 -1.62 -28.84 4.57
N PRO A 68 -0.54 -28.46 5.29
CA PRO A 68 0.12 -27.17 5.10
C PRO A 68 0.85 -27.10 3.74
N LEU A 69 1.17 -25.88 3.28
CA LEU A 69 2.08 -25.68 2.14
C LEU A 69 3.45 -25.25 2.66
N PRO A 70 4.34 -26.19 3.05
CA PRO A 70 5.59 -25.86 3.75
C PRO A 70 6.57 -25.05 2.91
N ARG A 71 6.38 -25.00 1.59
CA ARG A 71 7.22 -24.27 0.63
C ARG A 71 6.67 -22.90 0.26
N LEU A 72 5.45 -22.55 0.69
CA LEU A 72 4.87 -21.25 0.41
C LEU A 72 5.67 -20.18 1.14
N LYS A 73 6.18 -19.21 0.38
CA LYS A 73 7.01 -18.09 0.86
C LYS A 73 6.32 -16.75 0.69
N VAL A 74 5.53 -16.62 -0.37
CA VAL A 74 4.83 -15.38 -0.72
C VAL A 74 3.33 -15.64 -0.77
N LEU A 75 2.58 -14.82 -0.02
CA LEU A 75 1.13 -14.85 0.02
C LEU A 75 0.57 -13.45 -0.21
N GLN A 76 -0.35 -13.33 -1.16
CA GLN A 76 -1.18 -12.14 -1.30
C GLN A 76 -2.59 -12.42 -0.82
N LEU A 77 -3.00 -11.77 0.26
CA LEU A 77 -4.37 -11.85 0.76
C LEU A 77 -5.30 -11.09 -0.18
N PRO A 78 -6.54 -11.58 -0.36
CA PRO A 78 -7.54 -10.87 -1.13
C PRO A 78 -7.98 -9.60 -0.40
N ARG A 79 -8.70 -8.74 -1.10
CA ARG A 79 -9.45 -7.64 -0.49
C ARG A 79 -10.38 -8.18 0.60
N PHE A 80 -10.37 -7.48 1.75
CA PHE A 80 -11.25 -7.78 2.87
C PHE A 80 -12.64 -7.21 2.58
N GLU A 81 -13.64 -8.07 2.68
CA GLU A 81 -15.06 -7.71 2.62
C GLU A 81 -15.56 -7.42 4.05
N ASP A 82 -16.72 -6.76 4.19
CA ASP A 82 -17.22 -6.28 5.49
C ASP A 82 -17.46 -7.41 6.51
N ASP A 83 -17.62 -8.64 6.03
CA ASP A 83 -17.84 -9.85 6.81
C ASP A 83 -16.61 -10.76 6.93
N THR A 84 -15.49 -10.40 6.30
CA THR A 84 -14.22 -11.13 6.46
C THR A 84 -13.77 -10.99 7.91
N THR A 85 -13.60 -12.09 8.64
CA THR A 85 -13.19 -12.04 10.05
C THR A 85 -11.70 -12.31 10.22
N ALA A 86 -11.13 -11.92 11.36
CA ALA A 86 -9.76 -12.27 11.71
C ALA A 86 -9.56 -13.80 11.82
N ALA A 87 -10.61 -14.56 12.18
CA ALA A 87 -10.57 -16.01 12.27
C ALA A 87 -10.37 -16.67 10.90
N ASP A 88 -11.00 -16.12 9.86
CA ASP A 88 -10.84 -16.62 8.49
C ASP A 88 -9.38 -16.49 8.01
N ILE A 89 -8.74 -15.37 8.35
CA ILE A 89 -7.32 -15.15 8.05
C ILE A 89 -6.43 -16.05 8.89
N LYS A 90 -6.79 -16.29 10.16
CA LYS A 90 -6.05 -17.19 11.03
C LYS A 90 -6.05 -18.62 10.48
N GLU A 91 -7.20 -19.12 10.03
CA GLU A 91 -7.30 -20.45 9.41
C GLU A 91 -6.35 -20.57 8.22
N ILE A 92 -6.25 -19.53 7.38
CA ILE A 92 -5.26 -19.49 6.31
C ILE A 92 -3.85 -19.52 6.92
N LEU A 93 -3.46 -18.55 7.75
CA LEU A 93 -2.08 -18.41 8.21
C LEU A 93 -1.57 -19.59 9.05
N ASP A 94 -2.44 -20.32 9.76
CA ASP A 94 -2.07 -21.52 10.52
C ASP A 94 -1.50 -22.64 9.63
N HIS A 95 -1.84 -22.68 8.34
CA HIS A 95 -1.28 -23.64 7.39
C HIS A 95 0.09 -23.23 6.82
N TYR A 96 0.63 -22.03 7.16
CA TYR A 96 1.86 -21.48 6.55
C TYR A 96 2.77 -20.79 7.57
N THR A 97 3.60 -21.57 8.24
CA THR A 97 4.57 -21.05 9.20
C THR A 97 5.84 -20.49 8.56
N ASN A 98 6.06 -20.69 7.25
CA ASN A 98 7.31 -20.42 6.55
C ASN A 98 7.28 -19.17 5.64
N LEU A 99 6.22 -18.36 5.75
CA LEU A 99 6.04 -17.15 4.94
C LEU A 99 7.16 -16.13 5.21
N THR A 100 7.70 -15.58 4.13
CA THR A 100 8.68 -14.49 4.14
C THR A 100 8.09 -13.19 3.60
N THR A 101 7.05 -13.29 2.77
CA THR A 101 6.40 -12.14 2.13
C THR A 101 4.89 -12.22 2.25
N LEU A 102 4.27 -11.12 2.69
CA LEU A 102 2.82 -11.02 2.85
C LEU A 102 2.31 -9.69 2.29
N HIS A 103 1.30 -9.77 1.41
CA HIS A 103 0.65 -8.61 0.81
C HIS A 103 -0.79 -8.49 1.33
N PHE A 104 -1.14 -7.33 1.86
CA PHE A 104 -2.47 -7.01 2.38
C PHE A 104 -3.22 -6.09 1.41
N GLN A 105 -4.52 -6.30 1.27
CA GLN A 105 -5.40 -5.47 0.44
C GLN A 105 -6.62 -4.97 1.23
N ASP A 106 -6.86 -3.66 1.21
CA ASP A 106 -8.08 -3.00 1.67
C ASP A 106 -8.51 -3.34 3.12
N VAL A 107 -7.55 -3.53 4.03
CA VAL A 107 -7.86 -3.77 5.46
C VAL A 107 -8.39 -2.49 6.12
N THR A 108 -9.70 -2.33 6.19
CA THR A 108 -10.37 -1.07 6.61
C THR A 108 -10.96 -1.11 8.04
N SER A 109 -11.37 -2.27 8.53
CA SER A 109 -12.01 -2.41 9.84
C SER A 109 -11.00 -2.37 10.98
N ALA A 110 -11.12 -1.38 11.88
CA ALA A 110 -10.23 -1.23 13.03
C ALA A 110 -10.24 -2.45 13.98
N GLU A 111 -11.40 -3.09 14.14
CA GLU A 111 -11.54 -4.30 14.98
C GLU A 111 -10.69 -5.45 14.41
N ILE A 112 -10.76 -5.66 13.09
CA ILE A 112 -9.98 -6.69 12.40
C ILE A 112 -8.49 -6.37 12.46
N GLN A 113 -8.10 -5.10 12.28
CA GLN A 113 -6.69 -4.72 12.23
C GLN A 113 -5.90 -5.11 13.50
N SER A 114 -6.50 -4.96 14.69
CA SER A 114 -5.85 -5.31 15.96
C SER A 114 -5.67 -6.83 16.11
N GLU A 115 -6.73 -7.61 15.89
CA GLU A 115 -6.66 -9.07 15.98
C GLU A 115 -5.79 -9.67 14.89
N LEU A 116 -5.89 -9.17 13.66
CA LEU A 116 -5.06 -9.58 12.54
C LEU A 116 -3.57 -9.31 12.81
N THR A 117 -3.24 -8.18 13.45
CA THR A 117 -1.85 -7.89 13.85
C THR A 117 -1.31 -8.99 14.77
N LYS A 118 -2.08 -9.40 15.79
CA LYS A 118 -1.68 -10.46 16.71
C LYS A 118 -1.51 -11.80 16.00
N ILE A 119 -2.46 -12.15 15.13
CA ILE A 119 -2.43 -13.40 14.36
C ILE A 119 -1.20 -13.44 13.45
N VAL A 120 -0.92 -12.38 12.69
CA VAL A 120 0.22 -12.35 11.77
C VAL A 120 1.54 -12.48 12.51
N VAL A 121 1.73 -11.76 13.62
CA VAL A 121 2.96 -11.85 14.43
C VAL A 121 3.12 -13.25 15.03
N ALA A 122 2.04 -13.90 15.45
CA ALA A 122 2.09 -15.25 16.02
C ALA A 122 2.35 -16.33 14.96
N SER A 123 1.70 -16.23 13.80
CA SER A 123 1.74 -17.28 12.76
C SER A 123 2.89 -17.13 11.77
N CYS A 124 3.47 -15.92 11.61
CA CYS A 124 4.48 -15.63 10.58
C CYS A 124 5.81 -15.10 11.17
N PRO A 125 6.56 -15.88 11.96
CA PRO A 125 7.79 -15.41 12.62
C PRO A 125 8.96 -15.13 11.67
N PHE A 126 8.91 -15.63 10.42
CA PHE A 126 9.96 -15.42 9.41
C PHE A 126 9.63 -14.33 8.39
N LEU A 127 8.58 -13.55 8.64
CA LEU A 127 8.14 -12.53 7.71
C LEU A 127 9.16 -11.40 7.64
N LYS A 128 9.63 -11.10 6.43
CA LYS A 128 10.65 -10.07 6.14
C LYS A 128 10.10 -8.96 5.25
N ASN A 129 9.15 -9.30 4.38
CA ASN A 129 8.67 -8.40 3.36
C ASN A 129 7.16 -8.23 3.56
N VAL A 130 6.73 -7.00 3.81
CA VAL A 130 5.31 -6.69 3.98
C VAL A 130 4.91 -5.58 3.05
N SER A 131 3.75 -5.72 2.43
CA SER A 131 3.17 -4.62 1.67
C SER A 131 1.68 -4.49 1.89
N PHE A 132 1.20 -3.27 1.73
CA PHE A 132 -0.17 -2.88 1.99
C PHE A 132 -0.68 -2.10 0.79
N ASP A 133 -1.87 -2.43 0.31
CA ASP A 133 -2.59 -1.66 -0.69
C ASP A 133 -3.99 -1.33 -0.18
N GLY A 134 -4.35 -0.06 -0.14
CA GLY A 134 -5.70 0.39 0.23
C GLY A 134 -6.01 0.31 1.73
N CYS A 135 -5.04 -0.09 2.56
CA CYS A 135 -5.17 -0.10 4.02
C CYS A 135 -5.30 1.34 4.56
N ALA A 136 -6.47 1.66 5.12
CA ALA A 136 -6.78 2.95 5.71
C ALA A 136 -7.46 2.75 7.07
N SER A 137 -7.24 3.69 7.98
CA SER A 137 -8.01 3.78 9.22
C SER A 137 -8.69 5.15 9.27
N VAL A 138 -10.00 5.15 9.54
CA VAL A 138 -10.78 6.39 9.75
C VAL A 138 -10.48 7.00 11.12
N ALA A 139 -10.14 6.16 12.11
CA ALA A 139 -9.83 6.57 13.47
C ALA A 139 -8.85 5.60 14.12
N GLY A 140 -7.73 6.11 14.63
CA GLY A 140 -6.71 5.34 15.35
C GLY A 140 -5.46 5.02 14.53
N PRO A 141 -4.56 4.20 15.09
CA PRO A 141 -3.30 3.84 14.44
C PRO A 141 -3.56 3.04 13.15
N MET A 142 -2.80 3.34 12.11
CA MET A 142 -2.95 2.67 10.82
C MET A 142 -2.39 1.24 10.89
N PHE A 143 -3.09 0.30 10.25
CA PHE A 143 -2.70 -1.11 10.23
C PHE A 143 -1.23 -1.37 9.86
N PRO A 144 -0.64 -0.74 8.81
CA PRO A 144 0.78 -0.90 8.51
C PRO A 144 1.68 -0.54 9.69
N CYS A 145 1.36 0.56 10.40
CA CYS A 145 2.14 1.04 11.53
C CYS A 145 1.99 0.12 12.76
N MET A 146 0.78 -0.38 13.02
CA MET A 146 0.53 -1.36 14.08
C MET A 146 1.31 -2.64 13.84
N LEU A 147 1.22 -3.19 12.62
CA LEU A 147 1.85 -4.46 12.30
C LEU A 147 3.38 -4.36 12.35
N MET A 148 3.96 -3.32 11.74
CA MET A 148 5.40 -3.06 11.81
C MET A 148 5.87 -2.88 13.27
N SER A 149 5.09 -2.15 14.08
CA SER A 149 5.42 -1.96 15.50
C SER A 149 5.29 -3.24 16.32
N ALA A 150 4.56 -4.25 15.86
CA ALA A 150 4.35 -5.51 16.56
C ALA A 150 5.39 -6.60 16.22
N PHE A 151 6.05 -6.52 15.06
CA PHE A 151 7.13 -7.45 14.69
C PHE A 151 8.33 -7.38 15.63
N GLN A 152 9.18 -8.40 15.62
CA GLN A 152 10.45 -8.34 16.36
C GLN A 152 11.34 -7.22 15.81
N GLU A 153 12.19 -6.64 16.66
CA GLU A 153 13.14 -5.62 16.19
C GLU A 153 14.00 -6.15 15.06
N GLN A 154 14.22 -5.32 14.05
CA GLN A 154 15.07 -5.66 12.91
C GLN A 154 14.60 -6.90 12.10
N GLN A 155 13.32 -7.26 12.21
CA GLN A 155 12.76 -8.40 11.47
C GLN A 155 12.46 -8.07 9.99
N VAL A 156 11.91 -6.87 9.72
CA VAL A 156 11.44 -6.47 8.39
C VAL A 156 12.58 -5.90 7.55
N GLU A 157 12.72 -6.41 6.33
CA GLU A 157 13.71 -6.01 5.32
C GLU A 157 13.06 -5.17 4.20
N GLU A 158 11.81 -5.42 3.86
CA GLU A 158 11.10 -4.68 2.80
C GLU A 158 9.72 -4.21 3.28
N PHE A 159 9.41 -2.94 3.05
CA PHE A 159 8.13 -2.31 3.37
C PHE A 159 7.54 -1.63 2.14
N GLY A 160 6.33 -2.06 1.75
CA GLY A 160 5.56 -1.45 0.67
C GLY A 160 4.25 -0.84 1.19
N TRP A 161 3.90 0.38 0.79
CA TRP A 161 2.61 0.97 1.15
C TRP A 161 2.01 1.80 0.02
N ASN A 162 0.94 1.25 -0.55
CA ASN A 162 0.16 1.82 -1.63
C ASN A 162 -1.24 2.24 -1.14
N SER A 163 -1.79 3.25 -1.79
CA SER A 163 -3.18 3.69 -1.67
C SER A 163 -3.60 4.11 -0.25
N ALA A 164 -2.72 4.73 0.54
CA ALA A 164 -3.11 5.27 1.84
C ALA A 164 -4.08 6.44 1.63
N LYS A 165 -5.35 6.24 1.99
CA LYS A 165 -6.42 7.23 1.82
C LYS A 165 -6.27 8.46 2.74
N HIS A 166 -5.37 8.38 3.73
CA HIS A 166 -5.17 9.41 4.74
C HIS A 166 -3.70 9.82 4.85
N PRO A 167 -3.41 11.09 5.21
CA PRO A 167 -2.05 11.52 5.50
C PRO A 167 -1.44 10.69 6.63
N VAL A 168 -0.21 10.26 6.42
CA VAL A 168 0.53 9.43 7.37
C VAL A 168 1.02 10.31 8.52
N ARG A 169 0.47 10.15 9.73
CA ARG A 169 0.80 11.01 10.89
C ARG A 169 2.13 10.62 11.55
N ARG A 170 2.94 11.63 11.86
CA ARG A 170 4.36 11.55 12.26
C ARG A 170 4.73 10.58 13.40
N PRO A 171 4.14 10.65 14.62
CA PRO A 171 4.76 9.98 15.76
C PRO A 171 4.70 8.45 15.67
N GLU A 172 3.61 7.91 15.14
CA GLU A 172 3.42 6.46 15.01
C GLU A 172 4.33 5.87 13.93
N THR A 173 4.57 6.62 12.87
CA THR A 173 5.30 6.13 11.69
C THR A 173 6.80 6.22 11.84
N SER A 174 7.32 7.20 12.58
CA SER A 174 8.75 7.24 12.87
C SER A 174 9.15 6.04 13.74
N ALA A 175 8.34 5.67 14.74
CA ALA A 175 8.64 4.56 15.65
C ALA A 175 8.84 3.22 14.92
N MET A 176 8.00 2.90 13.93
CA MET A 176 8.16 1.67 13.15
C MET A 176 9.46 1.64 12.34
N PHE A 177 9.86 2.77 11.74
CA PHE A 177 11.11 2.84 10.98
C PHE A 177 12.34 2.74 11.88
N TRP A 178 12.31 3.36 13.07
CA TRP A 178 13.36 3.20 14.07
C TRP A 178 13.54 1.75 14.52
N LYS A 179 12.43 1.02 14.72
CA LYS A 179 12.43 -0.39 15.13
C LYS A 179 13.13 -1.32 14.13
N HIS A 180 13.08 -0.97 12.85
CA HIS A 180 13.67 -1.74 11.74
C HIS A 180 14.83 -1.01 11.07
N SER A 181 15.41 -0.02 11.75
CA SER A 181 16.45 0.89 11.23
C SER A 181 17.62 0.20 10.53
N LYS A 182 18.06 -0.98 11.01
CA LYS A 182 19.24 -1.71 10.51
C LYS A 182 18.88 -2.79 9.49
N SER A 183 17.69 -3.37 9.59
CA SER A 183 17.22 -4.45 8.71
C SER A 183 16.55 -3.93 7.44
N LEU A 184 15.81 -2.82 7.53
CA LEU A 184 15.01 -2.30 6.44
C LEU A 184 15.92 -1.84 5.28
N ARG A 185 15.82 -2.53 4.16
CA ARG A 185 16.58 -2.30 2.92
C ARG A 185 15.77 -1.54 1.90
N THR A 186 14.48 -1.82 1.80
CA THR A 186 13.62 -1.28 0.75
C THR A 186 12.36 -0.68 1.35
N ILE A 187 12.07 0.56 0.96
CA ILE A 187 10.81 1.26 1.26
C ILE A 187 10.20 1.71 -0.07
N VAL A 188 9.00 1.22 -0.37
CA VAL A 188 8.21 1.65 -1.53
C VAL A 188 6.91 2.25 -1.04
N ILE A 189 6.68 3.52 -1.33
CA ILE A 189 5.45 4.24 -1.02
C ILE A 189 4.80 4.66 -2.34
N GLY A 190 3.66 4.09 -2.66
CA GLY A 190 2.95 4.34 -3.92
C GLY A 190 1.69 5.17 -3.77
N MET A 191 0.83 5.05 -4.79
CA MET A 191 -0.37 5.85 -5.09
C MET A 191 -1.13 6.41 -3.86
N TYR A 192 -1.68 7.62 -3.96
CA TYR A 192 -2.53 8.28 -2.96
C TYR A 192 -1.95 8.55 -1.56
N CYS A 193 -0.77 8.02 -1.22
CA CYS A 193 -0.11 8.31 0.04
C CYS A 193 0.40 9.76 0.07
N ARG A 194 -0.19 10.62 0.91
CA ARG A 194 0.41 11.92 1.21
C ARG A 194 1.63 11.70 2.11
N PHE A 195 2.79 11.58 1.48
CA PHE A 195 4.06 11.41 2.16
C PHE A 195 4.61 12.79 2.56
N GLU A 196 4.48 13.12 3.85
CA GLU A 196 4.97 14.39 4.37
C GLU A 196 6.50 14.40 4.40
N SER A 197 7.11 15.55 4.10
CA SER A 197 8.58 15.66 4.13
C SER A 197 9.18 15.33 5.50
N GLU A 198 8.40 15.58 6.53
CA GLU A 198 8.63 15.19 7.91
C GLU A 198 8.88 13.69 8.11
N LEU A 199 8.14 12.86 7.37
CA LEU A 199 8.28 11.42 7.37
C LEU A 199 9.48 10.98 6.51
N LEU A 200 9.69 11.65 5.38
CA LEU A 200 10.89 11.46 4.56
C LEU A 200 12.16 11.65 5.39
N CYS A 201 12.27 12.74 6.13
CA CYS A 201 13.39 12.98 7.04
C CYS A 201 13.48 11.90 8.11
N SER A 202 12.35 11.48 8.70
CA SER A 202 12.38 10.41 9.70
C SER A 202 12.94 9.09 9.14
N VAL A 203 12.60 8.74 7.90
CA VAL A 203 13.14 7.57 7.21
C VAL A 203 14.65 7.74 6.96
N LEU A 204 15.05 8.87 6.38
CA LEU A 204 16.45 9.13 6.02
C LEU A 204 17.36 9.26 7.25
N GLU A 205 16.84 9.77 8.37
CA GLU A 205 17.52 9.90 9.67
C GLU A 205 17.55 8.61 10.48
N ALA A 206 16.57 7.70 10.33
CA ALA A 206 16.47 6.49 11.15
C ALA A 206 17.02 5.23 10.47
N CYS A 207 16.83 5.07 9.16
CA CYS A 207 17.06 3.80 8.47
C CYS A 207 18.51 3.68 7.97
N GLU A 208 19.43 3.34 8.87
CA GLU A 208 20.85 3.05 8.56
C GLU A 208 21.02 2.00 7.46
N GLY A 209 20.15 0.99 7.45
CA GLY A 209 20.20 -0.13 6.54
C GLY A 209 19.67 0.14 5.13
N LEU A 210 19.06 1.29 4.88
CA LEU A 210 18.26 1.55 3.68
C LEU A 210 19.13 1.57 2.41
N GLU A 211 18.71 0.78 1.41
CA GLU A 211 19.35 0.69 0.09
C GLU A 211 18.46 1.28 -0.99
N GLU A 212 17.13 1.19 -0.84
CA GLU A 212 16.15 1.66 -1.81
C GLU A 212 15.01 2.42 -1.11
N LEU A 213 14.79 3.65 -1.56
CA LEU A 213 13.63 4.45 -1.20
C LEU A 213 12.94 4.93 -2.47
N SER A 214 11.70 4.49 -2.66
CA SER A 214 10.87 4.91 -3.78
C SER A 214 9.55 5.51 -3.26
N VAL A 215 9.30 6.77 -3.60
CA VAL A 215 8.04 7.48 -3.35
C VAL A 215 7.43 7.83 -4.70
N GLN A 216 6.55 6.96 -5.18
CA GLN A 216 6.02 6.99 -6.54
C GLN A 216 4.74 7.80 -6.64
N ARG A 217 4.63 8.56 -7.73
CA ARG A 217 3.37 9.19 -8.12
C ARG A 217 2.41 8.11 -8.61
N GLY A 218 1.22 8.08 -8.04
CA GLY A 218 0.13 7.30 -8.62
C GLY A 218 -0.34 7.91 -9.95
N HIS A 219 -0.46 7.09 -10.99
CA HIS A 219 -1.26 7.45 -12.15
C HIS A 219 -2.74 7.32 -11.80
N ILE A 220 -3.38 8.41 -11.37
CA ILE A 220 -4.84 8.39 -11.28
C ILE A 220 -5.38 8.50 -12.70
N GLY A 221 -6.30 7.63 -13.10
CA GLY A 221 -6.98 7.78 -14.38
C GLY A 221 -7.64 9.16 -14.51
N ALA A 222 -7.97 9.55 -15.76
CA ALA A 222 -8.42 10.90 -16.15
C ALA A 222 -9.59 11.51 -15.34
N LEU A 223 -10.29 10.72 -14.54
CA LEU A 223 -11.43 11.18 -13.73
C LEU A 223 -11.04 11.87 -12.41
N TYR A 224 -9.79 11.75 -11.94
CA TYR A 224 -9.34 12.43 -10.70
C TYR A 224 -8.06 13.25 -10.87
N ASP A 225 -7.81 13.78 -12.07
CA ASP A 225 -6.71 14.73 -12.34
C ASP A 225 -6.73 15.99 -11.45
N PHE A 226 -7.83 16.21 -10.72
CA PHE A 226 -8.02 17.33 -9.80
C PHE A 226 -7.58 17.06 -8.35
N MET A 227 -7.31 15.81 -7.97
CA MET A 227 -6.80 15.53 -6.62
C MET A 227 -5.27 15.48 -6.64
N PRO A 228 -4.58 16.27 -5.80
CA PRO A 228 -3.13 16.20 -5.70
C PRO A 228 -2.73 14.79 -5.25
N VAL A 229 -2.17 14.03 -6.19
CA VAL A 229 -1.69 12.66 -5.98
C VAL A 229 -0.50 12.66 -5.03
N ALA A 230 -0.07 11.51 -4.54
CA ALA A 230 1.10 11.35 -3.67
C ALA A 230 2.27 12.26 -4.10
N PHE A 231 2.56 13.28 -3.29
CA PHE A 231 3.63 14.23 -3.52
C PHE A 231 4.30 14.56 -2.19
N ILE A 232 5.62 14.65 -2.21
CA ILE A 232 6.38 15.19 -1.09
C ILE A 232 6.16 16.71 -1.08
N LYS A 233 5.46 17.21 -0.06
CA LYS A 233 5.42 18.64 0.22
C LYS A 233 6.72 19.01 0.92
N LEU A 234 7.67 19.55 0.17
CA LEU A 234 8.91 20.09 0.72
C LEU A 234 8.58 21.28 1.65
N GLY A 235 8.87 21.12 2.94
CA GLY A 235 8.91 22.20 3.93
C GLY A 235 10.35 22.56 4.30
N ASP A 236 10.56 23.69 4.96
CA ASP A 236 11.91 24.14 5.36
C ASP A 236 12.62 23.11 6.26
N HIS A 237 11.87 22.40 7.11
CA HIS A 237 12.39 21.35 8.00
C HIS A 237 12.94 20.11 7.26
N SER A 238 12.59 19.94 5.98
CA SER A 238 12.95 18.75 5.19
C SER A 238 14.44 18.70 4.85
N VAL A 239 15.09 19.87 4.93
CA VAL A 239 16.44 20.12 4.44
C VAL A 239 17.31 20.76 5.51
N GLU A 240 16.87 20.71 6.76
CA GLU A 240 17.76 21.00 7.89
C GLU A 240 18.97 20.06 7.81
N HIS A 241 20.15 20.61 8.11
CA HIS A 241 21.49 20.01 7.94
C HIS A 241 21.78 18.78 8.82
N LYS A 242 20.79 17.91 9.03
CA LYS A 242 20.98 16.66 9.73
C LYS A 242 21.64 15.64 8.80
N PRO A 243 22.68 14.94 9.29
CA PRO A 243 23.26 13.85 8.53
C PRO A 243 22.24 12.73 8.34
N TRP A 244 22.16 12.19 7.14
CA TRP A 244 21.33 11.01 6.88
C TRP A 244 22.01 9.78 7.47
N ALA A 245 21.24 8.93 8.14
CA ALA A 245 21.75 7.65 8.63
C ALA A 245 21.88 6.62 7.50
N CYS A 246 21.06 6.75 6.45
CA CYS A 246 21.01 5.86 5.28
C CYS A 246 22.23 5.99 4.35
N THR A 247 23.43 5.68 4.86
CA THR A 247 24.69 5.73 4.11
C THR A 247 24.81 4.63 3.03
N ARG A 248 23.87 3.68 3.00
CA ARG A 248 23.82 2.56 2.04
C ARG A 248 22.87 2.79 0.88
N LEU A 249 22.25 3.97 0.79
CA LEU A 249 21.25 4.27 -0.22
C LEU A 249 21.85 4.20 -1.63
N ARG A 250 21.28 3.34 -2.49
CA ARG A 250 21.70 3.11 -3.88
C ARG A 250 20.63 3.53 -4.88
N HIS A 251 19.37 3.47 -4.48
CA HIS A 251 18.24 3.89 -5.30
C HIS A 251 17.37 4.88 -4.52
N LEU A 252 17.18 6.06 -5.10
CA LEU A 252 16.32 7.10 -4.55
C LEU A 252 15.39 7.61 -5.66
N GLU A 253 14.12 7.30 -5.54
CA GLU A 253 13.06 7.79 -6.41
C GLU A 253 12.10 8.63 -5.58
N LEU A 254 11.97 9.92 -5.90
CA LEU A 254 11.10 10.85 -5.18
C LEU A 254 10.21 11.59 -6.17
N SER A 255 8.90 11.47 -6.02
CA SER A 255 7.92 12.20 -6.81
C SER A 255 7.45 13.48 -6.08
N PHE A 256 7.67 14.64 -6.71
CA PHE A 256 7.29 15.95 -6.18
C PHE A 256 6.13 16.56 -6.96
N GLY A 257 5.23 17.20 -6.23
CA GLY A 257 4.05 17.87 -6.80
C GLY A 257 4.30 19.34 -7.03
N ILE A 258 4.55 19.73 -8.28
CA ILE A 258 4.65 21.15 -8.67
C ILE A 258 3.26 21.83 -8.67
N SER A 259 2.19 21.03 -8.73
CA SER A 259 0.79 21.50 -8.67
C SER A 259 0.39 22.15 -7.33
N LEU A 260 1.27 22.16 -6.33
CA LEU A 260 1.07 22.85 -5.05
C LEU A 260 1.43 24.35 -5.10
N LEU A 261 2.04 24.83 -6.19
CA LEU A 261 2.18 26.26 -6.41
C LEU A 261 0.79 26.85 -6.61
N PRO A 262 0.46 27.98 -5.94
CA PRO A 262 -0.88 28.57 -6.03
C PRO A 262 -1.24 28.81 -7.50
N GLN A 263 -2.22 28.05 -7.98
CA GLN A 263 -2.88 28.30 -9.25
C GLN A 263 -4.06 29.20 -8.96
N SER A 264 -4.00 30.45 -9.41
CA SER A 264 -5.23 31.25 -9.45
C SER A 264 -6.16 30.69 -10.51
N LEU A 265 -7.48 30.79 -10.28
CA LEU A 265 -8.50 30.41 -11.25
C LEU A 265 -8.19 31.05 -12.62
N GLY A 266 -8.02 30.23 -13.65
CA GLY A 266 -7.71 30.67 -15.02
C GLY A 266 -6.23 30.70 -15.39
N GLN A 267 -5.30 30.35 -14.50
CA GLN A 267 -3.89 30.17 -14.88
C GLN A 267 -3.62 28.83 -15.56
N GLU A 268 -2.76 28.86 -16.58
CA GLU A 268 -2.26 27.64 -17.22
C GLU A 268 -1.41 26.80 -16.24
N PRO A 269 -1.37 25.46 -16.43
CA PRO A 269 -0.47 24.57 -15.71
C PRO A 269 0.96 25.09 -15.73
N TYR A 270 1.70 24.93 -14.62
CA TYR A 270 3.04 25.50 -14.45
C TYR A 270 3.99 25.21 -15.62
N TYR A 271 3.98 23.99 -16.17
CA TYR A 271 4.82 23.59 -17.30
C TYR A 271 4.46 24.24 -18.65
N ASN A 272 3.26 24.83 -18.75
CA ASN A 272 2.82 25.58 -19.92
C ASN A 272 3.08 27.09 -19.78
N ARG A 273 3.35 27.58 -18.56
CA ARG A 273 3.66 29.00 -18.32
C ARG A 273 4.93 29.35 -19.08
N ARG A 274 4.89 30.43 -19.86
CA ARG A 274 6.10 31.04 -20.45
C ARG A 274 6.91 31.70 -19.32
N LEU A 275 7.67 30.89 -18.59
CA LEU A 275 8.56 31.27 -17.48
C LEU A 275 9.56 32.38 -17.84
N ALA A 276 9.75 32.67 -19.13
CA ALA A 276 10.73 33.60 -19.66
C ALA A 276 10.35 35.09 -19.61
N ARG A 277 9.11 35.50 -19.25
CA ARG A 277 8.73 36.93 -19.29
C ARG A 277 8.63 37.62 -17.93
N ASP A 278 8.06 36.97 -16.93
CA ASP A 278 7.69 37.67 -15.68
C ASP A 278 8.52 37.22 -14.45
N GLY A 279 9.46 36.28 -14.63
CA GLY A 279 10.26 35.71 -13.56
C GLY A 279 9.48 34.71 -12.69
N LEU A 280 10.17 34.11 -11.71
CA LEU A 280 9.57 33.23 -10.72
C LEU A 280 8.95 34.04 -9.58
N SER A 281 7.79 33.63 -9.07
CA SER A 281 7.21 34.21 -7.87
C SER A 281 8.09 33.94 -6.63
N ASN A 282 7.90 34.67 -5.54
CA ASN A 282 8.64 34.41 -4.30
C ASN A 282 8.39 33.01 -3.75
N GLU A 283 7.16 32.50 -3.88
CA GLU A 283 6.77 31.14 -3.48
C GLU A 283 7.45 30.09 -4.35
N GLU A 284 7.51 30.33 -5.67
CA GLU A 284 8.22 29.47 -6.62
C GLU A 284 9.72 29.44 -6.31
N LEU A 285 10.33 30.62 -6.09
CA LEU A 285 11.73 30.73 -5.68
C LEU A 285 12.01 29.99 -4.37
N GLN A 286 11.14 30.10 -3.37
CA GLN A 286 11.29 29.37 -2.11
C GLN A 286 11.19 27.85 -2.34
N TYR A 287 10.22 27.39 -3.12
CA TYR A 287 10.08 25.97 -3.46
C TYR A 287 11.33 25.42 -4.15
N PHE A 288 11.85 26.13 -5.17
CA PHE A 288 13.06 25.70 -5.87
C PHE A 288 14.31 25.78 -5.00
N ARG A 289 14.40 26.72 -4.06
CA ARG A 289 15.50 26.74 -3.07
C ARG A 289 15.51 25.49 -2.20
N VAL A 290 14.36 25.08 -1.67
CA VAL A 290 14.25 23.86 -0.85
C VAL A 290 14.59 22.62 -1.70
N PHE A 291 14.11 22.57 -2.94
CA PHE A 291 14.45 21.50 -3.88
C PHE A 291 15.95 21.44 -4.21
N GLU A 292 16.57 22.59 -4.46
CA GLU A 292 18.02 22.69 -4.71
C GLU A 292 18.83 22.23 -3.50
N GLN A 293 18.43 22.64 -2.29
CA GLN A 293 19.10 22.20 -1.06
C GLN A 293 18.99 20.67 -0.90
N LEU A 294 17.81 20.08 -1.14
CA LEU A 294 17.63 18.63 -1.10
C LEU A 294 18.52 17.94 -2.13
N TYR A 295 18.58 18.47 -3.35
CA TYR A 295 19.45 17.95 -4.41
C TYR A 295 20.93 17.99 -4.02
N ARG A 296 21.40 19.08 -3.40
CA ARG A 296 22.77 19.19 -2.88
C ARG A 296 23.04 18.17 -1.76
N GLN A 297 22.07 17.93 -0.89
CA GLN A 297 22.19 16.94 0.17
C GLN A 297 22.27 15.52 -0.40
N ILE A 298 21.44 15.17 -1.39
CA ILE A 298 21.53 13.91 -2.14
C ILE A 298 22.92 13.77 -2.78
N GLY A 299 23.41 14.81 -3.44
CA GLY A 299 24.72 14.82 -4.09
C GLY A 299 25.91 14.69 -3.12
N SER A 300 25.71 14.95 -1.83
CA SER A 300 26.75 14.77 -0.81
C SER A 300 26.94 13.32 -0.34
N LEU A 301 26.04 12.41 -0.76
CA LEU A 301 26.07 10.99 -0.39
C LEU A 301 26.89 10.13 -1.37
N THR A 302 27.27 10.70 -2.52
CA THR A 302 28.07 10.09 -3.59
C THR A 302 29.47 10.66 -3.60
#